data_AF-A0A6I2WIC4-F1
#
_entry.id   AF-A0A6I2WIC4-F1
#
_cell.length_a   1.000
_cell.length_b   1.000
_cell.length_c   1.000
_cell.angle_alpha   90.00
_cell.angle_beta   90.00
_cell.angle_gamma   90.00
#
_symmetry.space_group_name_H-M   'P 1'
#
loop_
_entity.id
_entity.type
_entity.pdbx_description
1 polymer ?
#
loop_
_entity_poly.entity_id
_entity_poly.type
_entity_poly.pdbx_seq_one_letter_code
_entity_poly.pdbx_strand_id
1 'polypeptide(L)'
;MNDFNNLTRRDLLKMSGLSIAGIAFLASCGAQAGVTASPNIASAGTVPPTTALGEVVISDTVLLRTAASLEYNAIDTYTKVLDGGLLTGDFASLTDAVKRFRDDHMGHADAINALVVSHGGKAHECANTRVNNLYVDPALKLITADGNADASRDVVTLAHALENLATQTYQGIVALLAEPSLRGSAMRVGQDEARHAVVLAQVLNPGYMAIGPSTDEATGKAKVASVPSTFGSLSSIQISLGAPNSEGAKTSLSLETPSLNGLVYDQISC
;
A
#
# COMPACT_ATOMS: atom_id res chain seq x y z
N MET A 1 46.54 -29.55 -53.72
CA MET A 1 45.55 -29.34 -54.79
C MET A 1 44.59 -30.52 -54.74
N ASN A 2 43.35 -30.27 -54.31
CA ASN A 2 42.16 -31.09 -54.56
C ASN A 2 40.95 -30.18 -54.33
N ASP A 3 40.10 -30.09 -55.35
CA ASP A 3 39.07 -29.07 -55.54
C ASP A 3 37.85 -29.22 -54.61
N PHE A 4 37.52 -28.17 -53.85
CA PHE A 4 36.24 -28.04 -53.12
C PHE A 4 35.12 -27.44 -53.98
N ASN A 5 35.30 -27.32 -55.29
CA ASN A 5 34.48 -26.46 -56.13
C ASN A 5 33.18 -27.07 -56.67
N ASN A 6 32.67 -28.20 -56.13
CA ASN A 6 31.40 -28.78 -56.59
C ASN A 6 30.61 -29.53 -55.49
N LEU A 7 30.39 -28.90 -54.33
CA LEU A 7 29.39 -29.37 -53.38
C LEU A 7 28.06 -28.65 -53.62
N THR A 8 27.02 -29.38 -54.04
CA THR A 8 25.69 -28.79 -54.25
C THR A 8 24.96 -28.62 -52.91
N ARG A 9 24.00 -27.68 -52.82
CA ARG A 9 23.15 -27.49 -51.63
C ARG A 9 22.44 -28.78 -51.19
N ARG A 10 22.21 -29.73 -52.10
CA ARG A 10 21.58 -31.01 -51.83
C ARG A 10 22.53 -32.02 -51.17
N ASP A 11 23.83 -31.89 -51.40
CA ASP A 11 24.87 -32.73 -50.78
C ASP A 11 25.23 -32.21 -49.38
N LEU A 12 25.17 -30.89 -49.17
CA LEU A 12 25.32 -30.27 -47.86
C LEU A 12 24.18 -30.67 -46.90
N LEU A 13 22.95 -30.77 -47.40
CA LEU A 13 21.78 -31.21 -46.61
C LEU A 13 21.76 -32.72 -46.32
N LYS A 14 22.48 -33.53 -47.11
CA LYS A 14 22.67 -34.97 -46.83
C LYS A 14 23.77 -35.22 -45.79
N MET A 15 24.76 -34.33 -45.70
CA MET A 15 25.82 -34.39 -44.68
C MET A 15 25.42 -33.79 -43.32
N SER A 16 24.37 -32.96 -43.25
CA SER A 16 23.87 -32.37 -41.99
C SER A 16 22.95 -33.29 -41.17
N GLY A 17 22.79 -34.56 -41.57
CA GLY A 17 21.82 -35.49 -40.98
C GLY A 17 22.25 -36.24 -39.71
N LEU A 18 23.45 -36.02 -39.17
CA LEU A 18 23.91 -36.76 -37.98
C LEU A 18 24.75 -35.86 -37.06
N SER A 19 24.09 -35.03 -36.27
CA SER A 19 24.64 -34.50 -35.02
C SER A 19 23.62 -34.77 -33.92
N ILE A 20 23.80 -35.93 -33.30
CA ILE A 20 23.11 -36.37 -32.09
C ILE A 20 23.60 -35.47 -30.95
N ALA A 21 23.03 -34.27 -30.86
CA ALA A 21 23.17 -33.36 -29.72
C ALA A 21 21.89 -32.54 -29.49
N GLY A 22 20.76 -32.94 -30.08
CA GLY A 22 19.47 -32.27 -29.97
C GLY A 22 18.43 -32.99 -29.10
N ILE A 23 18.73 -34.18 -28.58
CA ILE A 23 17.77 -34.95 -27.76
C ILE A 23 17.87 -34.61 -26.26
N ALA A 24 18.95 -33.95 -25.82
CA ALA A 24 19.10 -33.52 -24.43
C ALA A 24 18.45 -32.17 -24.09
N PHE A 25 18.03 -31.37 -25.08
CA PHE A 25 17.40 -30.07 -24.83
C PHE A 25 15.88 -30.15 -24.68
N LEU A 26 15.24 -31.23 -25.15
CA LEU A 26 13.79 -31.44 -24.98
C LEU A 26 13.45 -32.22 -23.70
N ALA A 27 14.44 -32.78 -23.00
CA ALA A 27 14.27 -33.48 -21.73
C ALA A 27 14.49 -32.59 -20.49
N SER A 28 14.82 -31.30 -20.67
CA SER A 28 14.99 -30.35 -19.56
C SER A 28 13.68 -29.74 -19.06
N CYS A 29 12.54 -30.09 -19.67
CA CYS A 29 11.21 -29.58 -19.31
C CYS A 29 10.31 -30.63 -18.64
N GLY A 30 10.82 -31.83 -18.35
CA GLY A 30 10.06 -32.92 -17.71
C GLY A 30 10.71 -33.40 -16.41
N ALA A 31 9.94 -34.11 -15.58
CA ALA A 31 10.38 -34.63 -14.29
C ALA A 31 11.71 -35.41 -14.40
N GLN A 32 12.75 -34.91 -13.72
CA GLN A 32 14.08 -35.52 -13.69
C GLN A 32 14.19 -36.50 -12.52
N ALA A 33 14.58 -37.74 -12.81
CA ALA A 33 14.83 -38.76 -11.80
C ALA A 33 15.96 -38.31 -10.86
N GLY A 34 15.69 -38.29 -9.55
CA GLY A 34 16.66 -37.87 -8.52
C GLY A 34 16.62 -36.38 -8.15
N VAL A 35 15.78 -35.57 -8.79
CA VAL A 35 15.55 -34.17 -8.42
C VAL A 35 14.22 -34.07 -7.67
N THR A 36 14.25 -33.55 -6.44
CA THR A 36 13.01 -33.29 -5.69
C THR A 36 12.32 -32.08 -6.33
N ALA A 37 11.12 -32.27 -6.86
CA ALA A 37 10.36 -31.20 -7.49
C ALA A 37 10.07 -30.08 -6.47
N SER A 38 10.42 -28.84 -6.83
CA SER A 38 10.03 -27.67 -6.04
C SER A 38 8.55 -27.37 -6.31
N PRO A 39 7.72 -27.18 -5.27
CA PRO A 39 6.32 -26.77 -5.45
C PRO A 39 6.19 -25.36 -6.05
N ASN A 40 7.28 -24.58 -6.06
CA ASN A 40 7.30 -23.19 -6.51
C ASN A 40 7.86 -22.99 -7.93
N ILE A 41 8.29 -24.06 -8.60
CA ILE A 41 8.83 -23.98 -9.97
C ILE A 41 8.03 -24.91 -10.88
N ALA A 42 7.28 -24.33 -11.81
CA ALA A 42 6.45 -25.08 -12.75
C ALA A 42 7.31 -25.71 -13.86
N SER A 43 7.17 -27.03 -14.05
CA SER A 43 7.71 -27.71 -15.24
C SER A 43 6.72 -27.58 -16.40
N ALA A 44 7.21 -27.31 -17.61
CA ALA A 44 6.34 -27.15 -18.77
C ALA A 44 5.56 -28.45 -19.06
N GLY A 45 4.23 -28.37 -19.09
CA GLY A 45 3.34 -29.52 -19.31
C GLY A 45 2.90 -30.27 -18.05
N THR A 46 3.39 -29.90 -16.87
CA THR A 46 2.83 -30.35 -15.58
C THR A 46 2.14 -29.18 -14.91
N VAL A 47 0.84 -29.29 -14.63
CA VAL A 47 0.16 -28.34 -13.74
C VAL A 47 0.52 -28.78 -12.32
N PRO A 48 1.28 -28.00 -11.54
CA PRO A 48 1.50 -28.32 -10.13
C PRO A 48 0.13 -28.46 -9.46
N PRO A 49 -0.07 -29.41 -8.54
CA PRO A 49 -1.30 -29.46 -7.76
C PRO A 49 -1.47 -28.10 -7.07
N THR A 50 -2.40 -27.29 -7.56
CA THR A 50 -2.76 -26.05 -6.91
C THR A 50 -3.68 -26.42 -5.76
N THR A 51 -3.29 -26.04 -4.54
CA THR A 51 -4.27 -26.00 -3.47
C THR A 51 -5.25 -24.91 -3.85
N ALA A 52 -6.51 -25.26 -4.08
CA ALA A 52 -7.55 -24.27 -4.24
C ALA A 52 -7.49 -23.39 -2.98
N LEU A 53 -7.24 -22.10 -3.16
CA LEU A 53 -7.45 -21.14 -2.08
C LEU A 53 -8.91 -21.32 -1.65
N GLY A 54 -9.15 -21.47 -0.35
CA GLY A 54 -10.51 -21.54 0.17
C GLY A 54 -11.32 -20.36 -0.38
N GLU A 55 -12.62 -20.54 -0.57
CA GLU A 55 -13.48 -19.44 -1.00
C GLU A 55 -13.34 -18.29 0.00
N VAL A 56 -12.75 -17.20 -0.47
CA VAL A 56 -12.39 -16.09 0.41
C VAL A 56 -13.62 -15.21 0.55
N VAL A 57 -14.35 -15.40 1.65
CA VAL A 57 -15.55 -14.61 1.97
C VAL A 57 -15.12 -13.30 2.62
N ILE A 58 -15.60 -12.18 2.09
CA ILE A 58 -15.44 -10.87 2.72
C ILE A 58 -16.56 -10.75 3.78
N SER A 59 -16.25 -11.15 5.00
CA SER A 59 -17.14 -11.01 6.16
C SER A 59 -16.99 -9.65 6.84
N ASP A 60 -17.91 -9.32 7.74
CA ASP A 60 -17.79 -8.15 8.62
C ASP A 60 -16.47 -8.19 9.44
N THR A 61 -16.05 -9.37 9.91
CA THR A 61 -14.77 -9.54 10.63
C THR A 61 -13.58 -9.24 9.73
N VAL A 62 -13.60 -9.64 8.45
CA VAL A 62 -12.53 -9.33 7.48
C VAL A 62 -12.43 -7.82 7.23
N LEU A 63 -13.56 -7.14 7.05
CA LEU A 63 -13.60 -5.70 6.85
C LEU A 63 -13.07 -4.94 8.08
N LEU A 64 -13.51 -5.33 9.27
CA LEU A 64 -13.07 -4.72 10.53
C LEU A 64 -11.59 -5.03 10.83
N ARG A 65 -11.11 -6.26 10.58
CA ARG A 65 -9.68 -6.60 10.67
C ARG A 65 -8.83 -5.79 9.71
N THR A 66 -9.36 -5.54 8.51
CA THR A 66 -8.71 -4.66 7.54
C THR A 66 -8.62 -3.23 8.07
N ALA A 67 -9.71 -2.67 8.60
CA ALA A 67 -9.68 -1.34 9.22
C ALA A 67 -8.70 -1.27 10.39
N ALA A 68 -8.72 -2.23 11.32
CA ALA A 68 -7.77 -2.30 12.42
C ALA A 68 -6.31 -2.33 11.93
N SER A 69 -6.01 -3.08 10.87
CA SER A 69 -4.64 -3.11 10.32
C SER A 69 -4.16 -1.76 9.80
N LEU A 70 -5.08 -0.88 9.36
CA LEU A 70 -4.76 0.46 8.91
C LEU A 70 -4.54 1.42 10.08
N GLU A 71 -5.27 1.24 11.19
CA GLU A 71 -4.93 1.93 12.45
C GLU A 71 -3.50 1.63 12.86
N TYR A 72 -3.07 0.37 12.79
CA TYR A 72 -1.69 0.01 13.08
C TYR A 72 -0.68 0.59 12.08
N ASN A 73 -1.02 0.74 10.80
CA ASN A 73 -0.15 1.50 9.88
C ASN A 73 0.04 2.94 10.35
N ALA A 74 -1.02 3.60 10.84
CA ALA A 74 -0.95 4.96 11.35
C ALA A 74 -0.18 5.03 12.69
N ILE A 75 -0.46 4.13 13.64
CA ILE A 75 0.27 4.00 14.92
C ILE A 75 1.76 3.86 14.67
N ASP A 76 2.17 2.93 13.81
CA ASP A 76 3.56 2.66 13.50
C ASP A 76 4.22 3.89 12.83
N THR A 77 3.50 4.55 11.91
CA THR A 77 4.02 5.73 11.21
C THR A 77 4.23 6.89 12.17
N TYR A 78 3.23 7.21 13.01
CA TYR A 78 3.35 8.28 13.98
C TYR A 78 4.43 7.99 15.04
N THR A 79 4.55 6.73 15.46
CA THR A 79 5.62 6.31 16.38
C THR A 79 6.99 6.54 15.76
N LYS A 80 7.21 6.12 14.50
CA LYS A 80 8.45 6.38 13.77
C LYS A 80 8.75 7.88 13.62
N VAL A 81 7.72 8.70 13.37
CA VAL A 81 7.87 10.17 13.27
C VAL A 81 8.32 10.79 14.60
N LEU A 82 7.70 10.36 15.71
CA LEU A 82 8.02 10.85 17.05
C LEU A 82 9.42 10.40 17.48
N ASP A 83 9.72 9.10 17.36
CA ASP A 83 11.01 8.52 17.77
C ASP A 83 12.17 9.03 16.90
N GLY A 84 11.90 9.27 15.62
CA GLY A 84 12.86 9.82 14.68
C GLY A 84 13.07 11.33 14.82
N GLY A 85 12.28 12.03 15.64
CA GLY A 85 12.36 13.49 15.78
C GLY A 85 12.11 14.23 14.46
N LEU A 86 11.24 13.70 13.59
CA LEU A 86 11.09 14.18 12.22
C LEU A 86 10.28 15.50 12.11
N LEU A 87 9.72 15.98 13.22
CA LEU A 87 9.03 17.26 13.32
C LEU A 87 10.01 18.32 13.84
N THR A 88 10.49 19.17 12.93
CA THR A 88 11.51 20.17 13.21
C THR A 88 11.03 21.57 12.82
N GLY A 89 11.77 22.61 13.27
CA GLY A 89 11.41 24.00 13.00
C GLY A 89 10.00 24.34 13.46
N ASP A 90 9.22 24.99 12.61
CA ASP A 90 7.83 25.38 12.90
C ASP A 90 6.93 24.17 13.18
N PHE A 91 7.24 23.00 12.60
CA PHE A 91 6.48 21.77 12.79
C PHE A 91 6.74 21.08 14.15
N ALA A 92 7.79 21.47 14.89
CA ALA A 92 8.06 20.90 16.22
C ALA A 92 6.90 21.12 17.20
N SER A 93 6.14 22.20 17.01
CA SER A 93 4.93 22.52 17.78
C SER A 93 3.79 21.51 17.62
N LEU A 94 3.84 20.66 16.59
CA LEU A 94 2.84 19.62 16.32
C LEU A 94 3.08 18.33 17.11
N THR A 95 4.19 18.22 17.84
CA THR A 95 4.56 16.97 18.53
C THR A 95 3.45 16.46 19.45
N ASP A 96 2.80 17.35 20.21
CA ASP A 96 1.69 16.96 21.10
C ASP A 96 0.43 16.52 20.33
N ALA A 97 0.13 17.18 19.20
CA ALA A 97 -0.98 16.80 18.35
C ALA A 97 -0.72 15.43 17.68
N VAL A 98 0.50 15.20 17.19
CA VAL A 98 0.91 13.93 16.60
C VAL A 98 0.91 12.80 17.62
N LYS A 99 1.37 13.05 18.85
CA LYS A 99 1.25 12.10 19.95
C LYS A 99 -0.21 11.76 20.23
N ARG A 100 -1.07 12.78 20.26
CA ARG A 100 -2.50 12.60 20.46
C ARG A 100 -3.14 11.76 19.35
N PHE A 101 -2.83 12.02 18.08
CA PHE A 101 -3.37 11.24 16.95
C PHE A 101 -2.94 9.77 17.01
N ARG A 102 -1.66 9.50 17.32
CA ARG A 102 -1.19 8.13 17.57
C ARG A 102 -2.00 7.45 18.68
N ASP A 103 -2.19 8.13 19.81
CA ASP A 103 -2.91 7.57 20.96
C ASP A 103 -4.41 7.37 20.62
N ASP A 104 -5.00 8.25 19.80
CA ASP A 104 -6.37 8.09 19.29
C ASP A 104 -6.47 6.87 18.35
N HIS A 105 -5.52 6.65 17.43
CA HIS A 105 -5.47 5.42 16.61
C HIS A 105 -5.32 4.14 17.44
N MET A 106 -4.56 4.16 18.55
CA MET A 106 -4.51 3.02 19.46
C MET A 106 -5.89 2.72 20.04
N GLY A 107 -6.62 3.77 20.46
CA GLY A 107 -8.01 3.63 20.92
C GLY A 107 -8.95 3.12 19.83
N HIS A 108 -8.78 3.56 18.58
CA HIS A 108 -9.55 3.07 17.43
C HIS A 108 -9.26 1.59 17.15
N ALA A 109 -7.99 1.21 17.10
CA ALA A 109 -7.55 -0.18 16.88
C ALA A 109 -8.12 -1.11 17.96
N ASP A 110 -8.07 -0.71 19.23
CA ASP A 110 -8.62 -1.47 20.35
C ASP A 110 -10.14 -1.62 20.22
N ALA A 111 -10.86 -0.54 19.91
CA ALA A 111 -12.31 -0.55 19.76
C ALA A 111 -12.77 -1.44 18.59
N ILE A 112 -12.08 -1.37 17.45
CA ILE A 112 -12.39 -2.21 16.29
C ILE A 112 -12.03 -3.67 16.55
N ASN A 113 -10.88 -3.97 17.16
CA ASN A 113 -10.52 -5.34 17.50
C ASN A 113 -11.47 -5.97 18.53
N ALA A 114 -11.99 -5.18 19.48
CA ALA A 114 -13.04 -5.65 20.39
C ALA A 114 -14.31 -6.05 19.62
N LEU A 115 -14.71 -5.30 18.59
CA LEU A 115 -15.83 -5.66 17.71
C LEU A 115 -15.51 -6.91 16.89
N VAL A 116 -14.29 -7.05 16.36
CA VAL A 116 -13.87 -8.26 15.64
C VAL A 116 -14.05 -9.50 16.52
N VAL A 117 -13.55 -9.45 17.76
CA VAL A 117 -13.64 -10.56 18.72
C VAL A 117 -15.10 -10.85 19.10
N SER A 118 -15.92 -9.82 19.33
CA SER A 118 -17.33 -10.02 19.68
C SER A 118 -18.15 -10.67 18.57
N HIS A 119 -17.68 -10.60 17.32
CA HIS A 119 -18.30 -11.23 16.15
C HIS A 119 -17.60 -12.53 15.73
N GLY A 120 -16.85 -13.15 16.64
CA GLY A 120 -16.22 -14.47 16.44
C GLY A 120 -14.95 -14.44 15.58
N GLY A 121 -14.47 -13.26 15.21
CA GLY A 121 -13.18 -13.08 14.54
C GLY A 121 -12.01 -13.12 15.53
N LYS A 122 -10.79 -13.07 14.99
CA LYS A 122 -9.57 -12.89 15.77
C LYS A 122 -9.13 -11.43 15.68
N ALA A 123 -8.62 -10.86 16.77
CA ALA A 123 -7.97 -9.55 16.67
C ALA A 123 -6.82 -9.57 15.65
N HIS A 124 -6.53 -8.42 15.06
CA HIS A 124 -5.37 -8.18 14.22
C HIS A 124 -4.63 -6.96 14.75
N GLU A 125 -3.46 -7.21 15.34
CA GLU A 125 -2.72 -6.26 16.17
C GLU A 125 -1.39 -5.82 15.53
N CYS A 126 -1.39 -5.68 14.21
CA CYS A 126 -0.23 -5.26 13.44
C CYS A 126 -0.65 -4.53 12.17
N ALA A 127 0.30 -3.79 11.62
CA ALA A 127 0.10 -2.96 10.44
C ALA A 127 -0.16 -3.79 9.18
N ASN A 128 -0.96 -3.26 8.26
CA ASN A 128 -1.14 -3.89 6.97
C ASN A 128 0.16 -3.86 6.15
N THR A 129 0.78 -5.03 5.97
CA THR A 129 2.06 -5.16 5.26
C THR A 129 1.99 -4.63 3.82
N ARG A 130 0.84 -4.76 3.15
CA ARG A 130 0.70 -4.26 1.78
C ARG A 130 0.68 -2.74 1.74
N VAL A 131 -0.04 -2.09 2.64
CA VAL A 131 -0.06 -0.63 2.77
C VAL A 131 1.34 -0.11 3.13
N ASN A 132 2.06 -0.79 4.03
CA ASN A 132 3.43 -0.43 4.36
C ASN A 132 4.34 -0.50 3.13
N ASN A 133 4.38 -1.65 2.46
CA ASN A 133 5.28 -1.90 1.34
C ASN A 133 5.02 -0.98 0.14
N LEU A 134 3.75 -0.66 -0.14
CA LEU A 134 3.39 0.15 -1.29
C LEU A 134 3.48 1.65 -1.02
N TYR A 135 3.21 2.07 0.22
CA TYR A 135 2.95 3.48 0.50
C TYR A 135 3.82 4.03 1.63
N VAL A 136 3.72 3.46 2.84
CA VAL A 136 4.37 4.04 4.04
C VAL A 136 5.89 3.96 3.95
N ASP A 137 6.44 2.78 3.68
CA ASP A 137 7.90 2.61 3.66
C ASP A 137 8.57 3.37 2.51
N PRO A 138 8.03 3.36 1.27
CA PRO A 138 8.52 4.24 0.22
C PRO A 138 8.44 5.72 0.56
N ALA A 139 7.34 6.16 1.19
CA ALA A 139 7.17 7.55 1.61
C ALA A 139 8.20 7.95 2.67
N LEU A 140 8.37 7.17 3.72
CA LEU A 140 9.37 7.42 4.77
C LEU A 140 10.78 7.46 4.19
N LYS A 141 11.12 6.54 3.27
CA LYS A 141 12.41 6.55 2.58
C LYS A 141 12.66 7.83 1.79
N LEU A 142 11.64 8.36 1.11
CA LEU A 142 11.75 9.63 0.38
C LEU A 142 11.88 10.81 1.35
N ILE A 143 11.12 10.80 2.44
CA ILE A 143 11.11 11.84 3.46
C ILE A 143 12.48 11.96 4.14
N THR A 144 13.06 10.84 4.56
CA THR A 144 14.31 10.79 5.32
C THR A 144 15.55 10.70 4.44
N ALA A 145 15.43 10.86 3.12
CA ALA A 145 16.57 10.89 2.23
C ALA A 145 17.41 12.16 2.44
N ASP A 146 18.73 12.01 2.32
CA ASP A 146 19.66 13.14 2.41
C ASP A 146 19.31 14.23 1.40
N GLY A 147 19.32 15.48 1.85
CA GLY A 147 19.03 16.64 1.00
C GLY A 147 17.54 16.98 0.86
N ASN A 148 16.62 16.26 1.52
CA ASN A 148 15.23 16.69 1.61
C ASN A 148 15.05 17.84 2.62
N ALA A 149 15.08 19.07 2.12
CA ALA A 149 14.87 20.27 2.95
C ALA A 149 13.45 20.39 3.53
N ASP A 150 12.47 19.67 2.96
CA ASP A 150 11.06 19.74 3.36
C ASP A 150 10.63 18.55 4.24
N ALA A 151 11.57 17.79 4.81
CA ALA A 151 11.28 16.53 5.50
C ALA A 151 10.11 16.62 6.49
N SER A 152 10.08 17.63 7.37
CA SER A 152 8.98 17.80 8.34
C SER A 152 7.63 18.13 7.68
N ARG A 153 7.61 18.92 6.59
CA ARG A 153 6.39 19.20 5.83
C ARG A 153 5.90 17.95 5.09
N ASP A 154 6.82 17.16 4.55
CA ASP A 154 6.52 15.91 3.86
C ASP A 154 5.99 14.85 4.85
N VAL A 155 6.48 14.83 6.10
CA VAL A 155 5.89 14.03 7.19
C VAL A 155 4.43 14.40 7.42
N VAL A 156 4.11 15.69 7.57
CA VAL A 156 2.72 16.15 7.76
C VAL A 156 1.86 15.80 6.53
N THR A 157 2.44 15.86 5.34
CA THR A 157 1.76 15.46 4.09
C THR A 157 1.44 13.97 4.06
N LEU A 158 2.37 13.11 4.49
CA LEU A 158 2.13 11.67 4.64
C LEU A 158 1.08 11.39 5.71
N ALA A 159 1.17 12.03 6.87
CA ALA A 159 0.19 11.90 7.95
C ALA A 159 -1.22 12.26 7.45
N HIS A 160 -1.37 13.43 6.80
CA HIS A 160 -2.64 13.85 6.20
C HIS A 160 -3.19 12.83 5.20
N ALA A 161 -2.33 12.19 4.41
CA ALA A 161 -2.73 11.15 3.47
C ALA A 161 -3.19 9.87 4.18
N LEU A 162 -2.54 9.48 5.27
CA LEU A 162 -2.95 8.32 6.07
C LEU A 162 -4.29 8.56 6.78
N GLU A 163 -4.53 9.77 7.30
CA GLU A 163 -5.84 10.11 7.89
C GLU A 163 -6.96 10.03 6.85
N ASN A 164 -6.71 10.52 5.64
CA ASN A 164 -7.66 10.37 4.54
C ASN A 164 -7.81 8.90 4.14
N LEU A 165 -6.73 8.11 4.11
CA LEU A 165 -6.79 6.68 3.78
C LEU A 165 -7.64 5.90 4.79
N ALA A 166 -7.50 6.18 6.09
CA ALA A 166 -8.30 5.61 7.16
C ALA A 166 -9.77 6.05 7.03
N THR A 167 -10.02 7.36 6.86
CA THR A 167 -11.36 7.93 6.61
C THR A 167 -12.07 7.25 5.44
N GLN A 168 -11.37 7.11 4.30
CA GLN A 168 -11.88 6.46 3.10
C GLN A 168 -12.18 4.98 3.32
N THR A 169 -11.32 4.30 4.08
CA THR A 169 -11.52 2.88 4.40
C THR A 169 -12.79 2.72 5.23
N TYR A 170 -12.98 3.51 6.30
CA TYR A 170 -14.21 3.43 7.09
C TYR A 170 -15.45 3.78 6.27
N GLN A 171 -15.39 4.85 5.47
CA GLN A 171 -16.48 5.22 4.58
C GLN A 171 -16.83 4.09 3.60
N GLY A 172 -15.81 3.42 3.05
CA GLY A 172 -15.99 2.29 2.13
C GLY A 172 -16.61 1.07 2.79
N ILE A 173 -16.11 0.64 3.95
CA ILE A 173 -16.61 -0.58 4.61
C ILE A 173 -18.02 -0.39 5.19
N VAL A 174 -18.44 0.83 5.54
CA VAL A 174 -19.80 1.10 6.05
C VAL A 174 -20.88 0.61 5.09
N ALA A 175 -20.64 0.69 3.77
CA ALA A 175 -21.58 0.19 2.77
C ALA A 175 -21.58 -1.34 2.64
N LEU A 176 -20.53 -2.00 3.14
CA LEU A 176 -20.31 -3.45 3.02
C LEU A 176 -20.69 -4.22 4.28
N LEU A 177 -20.62 -3.59 5.46
CA LEU A 177 -20.95 -4.20 6.73
C LEU A 177 -22.42 -4.64 6.76
N ALA A 178 -22.66 -5.91 7.08
CA ALA A 178 -24.00 -6.49 7.14
C ALA A 178 -24.78 -5.97 8.35
N GLU A 179 -24.14 -5.88 9.51
CA GLU A 179 -24.82 -5.46 10.75
C GLU A 179 -24.91 -3.93 10.91
N PRO A 180 -26.11 -3.35 11.15
CA PRO A 180 -26.26 -1.91 11.34
C PRO A 180 -25.46 -1.32 12.51
N SER A 181 -25.26 -2.10 13.58
CA SER A 181 -24.48 -1.67 14.75
C SER A 181 -23.02 -1.41 14.40
N LEU A 182 -22.43 -2.27 13.56
CA LEU A 182 -21.06 -2.17 13.06
C LEU A 182 -20.87 -0.96 12.16
N ARG A 183 -21.87 -0.62 11.34
CA ARG A 183 -21.85 0.60 10.52
C ARG A 183 -21.71 1.85 11.39
N GLY A 184 -22.49 1.92 12.48
CA GLY A 184 -22.41 3.04 13.42
C GLY A 184 -21.04 3.17 14.09
N SER A 185 -20.39 2.05 14.42
CA SER A 185 -19.04 2.06 14.98
C SER A 185 -17.98 2.48 13.96
N ALA A 186 -18.03 1.93 12.74
CA ALA A 186 -17.14 2.31 11.66
C ALA A 186 -17.28 3.82 11.29
N MET A 187 -18.51 4.34 11.25
CA MET A 187 -18.75 5.76 10.98
C MET A 187 -18.16 6.67 12.06
N ARG A 188 -18.19 6.28 13.34
CA ARG A 188 -17.61 7.06 14.43
C ARG A 188 -16.10 7.21 14.25
N VAL A 189 -15.40 6.10 14.01
CA VAL A 189 -13.95 6.15 13.78
C VAL A 189 -13.63 6.95 12.53
N GLY A 190 -14.32 6.70 11.41
CA GLY A 190 -14.12 7.49 10.19
C GLY A 190 -14.35 9.00 10.37
N GLN A 191 -15.24 9.41 11.29
CA GLN A 191 -15.41 10.82 11.64
C GLN A 191 -14.23 11.38 12.44
N ASP A 192 -13.65 10.60 13.35
CA ASP A 192 -12.48 11.02 14.11
C ASP A 192 -11.24 11.16 13.21
N GLU A 193 -11.02 10.23 12.28
CA GLU A 193 -9.93 10.35 11.27
C GLU A 193 -10.12 11.55 10.33
N ALA A 194 -11.37 11.84 9.94
CA ALA A 194 -11.65 13.03 9.14
C ALA A 194 -11.28 14.31 9.90
N ARG A 195 -11.41 14.33 11.23
CA ARG A 195 -11.01 15.48 12.05
C ARG A 195 -9.50 15.60 12.16
N HIS A 196 -8.76 14.50 12.25
CA HIS A 196 -7.31 14.50 12.16
C HIS A 196 -6.85 15.07 10.81
N ALA A 197 -7.43 14.60 9.71
CA ALA A 197 -7.16 15.11 8.36
C ALA A 197 -7.41 16.62 8.26
N VAL A 198 -8.52 17.14 8.80
CA VAL A 198 -8.84 18.58 8.79
C VAL A 198 -7.77 19.41 9.51
N VAL A 199 -7.29 18.94 10.67
CA VAL A 199 -6.25 19.62 11.45
C VAL A 199 -4.95 19.67 10.65
N LEU A 200 -4.52 18.54 10.07
CA LEU A 200 -3.31 18.48 9.26
C LEU A 200 -3.42 19.29 7.96
N ALA A 201 -4.61 19.36 7.36
CA ALA A 201 -4.88 20.21 6.22
C ALA A 201 -4.66 21.70 6.55
N GLN A 202 -5.09 22.17 7.73
CA GLN A 202 -4.83 23.55 8.18
C GLN A 202 -3.34 23.80 8.49
N VAL A 203 -2.58 22.78 8.88
CA VAL A 203 -1.13 22.90 9.00
C VAL A 203 -0.48 23.05 7.61
N LEU A 204 -0.91 22.25 6.64
CA LEU A 204 -0.35 22.25 5.30
C LEU A 204 -0.73 23.49 4.48
N ASN A 205 -1.95 23.99 4.67
CA ASN A 205 -2.49 25.17 4.02
C ASN A 205 -3.35 25.96 5.04
N PRO A 206 -2.75 26.88 5.82
CA PRO A 206 -3.45 27.57 6.88
C PRO A 206 -4.39 28.67 6.38
N GLY A 207 -5.45 28.91 7.15
CA GLY A 207 -6.31 30.09 7.03
C GLY A 207 -7.69 29.81 6.43
N TYR A 208 -8.59 30.78 6.58
CA TYR A 208 -10.00 30.63 6.19
C TYR A 208 -10.20 30.40 4.69
N MET A 209 -9.30 30.93 3.85
CA MET A 209 -9.32 30.71 2.40
C MET A 209 -8.96 29.27 2.02
N ALA A 210 -8.36 28.50 2.92
CA ALA A 210 -7.99 27.10 2.73
C ALA A 210 -9.07 26.10 3.17
N ILE A 211 -10.21 26.58 3.68
CA ILE A 211 -11.32 25.70 4.08
C ILE A 211 -11.85 24.95 2.86
N GLY A 212 -12.14 25.67 1.78
CA GLY A 212 -12.63 25.08 0.53
C GLY A 212 -11.51 24.79 -0.48
N PRO A 213 -11.82 24.06 -1.56
CA PRO A 213 -10.89 23.83 -2.66
C PRO A 213 -10.39 25.14 -3.26
N SER A 214 -9.08 25.20 -3.50
CA SER A 214 -8.43 26.33 -4.18
C SER A 214 -7.25 25.82 -5.00
N THR A 215 -6.78 26.66 -5.93
CA THR A 215 -5.60 26.38 -6.75
C THR A 215 -4.50 27.39 -6.48
N ASP A 216 -3.27 26.95 -6.66
CA ASP A 216 -2.11 27.81 -6.69
C ASP A 216 -2.03 28.51 -8.06
N GLU A 217 -2.04 29.85 -8.05
CA GLU A 217 -2.08 30.63 -9.30
C GLU A 217 -0.81 30.49 -10.13
N ALA A 218 0.34 30.27 -9.48
CA ALA A 218 1.63 30.17 -10.17
C ALA A 218 1.83 28.80 -10.83
N THR A 219 1.36 27.74 -10.18
CA THR A 219 1.58 26.35 -10.62
C THR A 219 0.36 25.69 -11.25
N GLY A 220 -0.83 26.27 -11.07
CA GLY A 220 -2.12 25.69 -11.47
C GLY A 220 -2.53 24.45 -10.66
N LYS A 221 -1.75 24.07 -9.63
CA LYS A 221 -1.99 22.86 -8.84
C LYS A 221 -3.04 23.10 -7.75
N ALA A 222 -3.82 22.08 -7.43
CA ALA A 222 -4.75 22.15 -6.29
C ALA A 222 -3.97 22.30 -4.97
N LYS A 223 -4.46 23.17 -4.09
CA LYS A 223 -3.99 23.27 -2.71
C LYS A 223 -4.74 22.29 -1.82
N VAL A 224 -4.09 21.86 -0.73
CA VAL A 224 -4.75 21.06 0.31
C VAL A 224 -5.90 21.89 0.89
N ALA A 225 -7.09 21.32 0.97
CA ALA A 225 -8.27 21.95 1.54
C ALA A 225 -8.75 21.17 2.76
N SER A 226 -9.24 21.86 3.79
CA SER A 226 -9.80 21.20 4.97
C SER A 226 -11.12 20.50 4.67
N VAL A 227 -11.93 21.05 3.77
CA VAL A 227 -13.20 20.48 3.32
C VAL A 227 -13.15 20.39 1.79
N PRO A 228 -12.50 19.35 1.24
CA PRO A 228 -12.23 19.26 -0.20
C PRO A 228 -13.48 18.91 -1.03
N SER A 229 -14.49 18.27 -0.42
CA SER A 229 -15.74 17.89 -1.09
C SER A 229 -16.89 17.75 -0.09
N THR A 230 -18.11 17.62 -0.60
CA THR A 230 -19.33 17.46 0.22
C THR A 230 -19.40 16.11 0.95
N PHE A 231 -18.88 15.03 0.36
CA PHE A 231 -19.10 13.65 0.83
C PHE A 231 -17.80 12.85 1.06
N GLY A 232 -16.67 13.54 1.24
CA GLY A 232 -15.35 12.92 1.16
C GLY A 232 -15.04 12.45 -0.27
N SER A 233 -13.83 11.94 -0.51
CA SER A 233 -13.48 11.26 -1.76
C SER A 233 -13.17 9.81 -1.45
N LEU A 234 -13.55 8.87 -2.32
CA LEU A 234 -13.05 7.47 -2.29
C LEU A 234 -12.04 7.21 -3.43
N SER A 235 -11.50 8.29 -4.00
CA SER A 235 -10.47 8.22 -5.03
C SER A 235 -9.08 8.09 -4.42
N SER A 236 -8.14 7.72 -5.29
CA SER A 236 -6.71 7.84 -5.04
C SER A 236 -6.31 9.12 -4.32
N ILE A 237 -5.45 8.97 -3.31
CA ILE A 237 -4.85 10.06 -2.56
C ILE A 237 -3.46 10.30 -3.14
N GLN A 238 -3.31 11.42 -3.85
CA GLN A 238 -2.05 11.80 -4.46
C GLN A 238 -1.24 12.68 -3.52
N ILE A 239 0.00 12.30 -3.25
CA ILE A 239 0.97 13.11 -2.52
C ILE A 239 2.29 13.21 -3.28
N SER A 240 3.04 14.28 -3.05
CA SER A 240 4.38 14.44 -3.60
C SER A 240 5.38 14.66 -2.46
N LEU A 241 6.41 13.82 -2.37
CA LEU A 241 7.34 13.75 -1.23
C LEU A 241 8.80 13.72 -1.70
N GLY A 242 9.70 14.03 -0.76
CA GLY A 242 11.13 13.93 -0.93
C GLY A 242 11.76 15.19 -1.53
N ALA A 243 13.07 15.12 -1.74
CA ALA A 243 13.80 16.20 -2.39
C ALA A 243 13.32 16.39 -3.84
N PRO A 244 13.16 17.64 -4.32
CA PRO A 244 12.81 17.89 -5.70
C PRO A 244 13.95 17.49 -6.65
N ASN A 245 13.60 17.01 -7.84
CA ASN A 245 14.55 16.75 -8.91
C ASN A 245 15.08 18.06 -9.54
N SER A 246 15.92 17.96 -10.57
CA SER A 246 16.48 19.11 -11.30
C SER A 246 15.44 20.05 -11.92
N GLU A 247 14.20 19.59 -12.09
CA GLU A 247 13.08 20.36 -12.63
C GLU A 247 12.17 20.93 -11.51
N GLY A 248 12.54 20.75 -10.25
CA GLY A 248 11.75 21.19 -9.10
C GLY A 248 10.58 20.26 -8.73
N ALA A 249 10.47 19.09 -9.35
CA ALA A 249 9.39 18.14 -9.10
C ALA A 249 9.77 17.11 -8.02
N LYS A 250 8.89 16.94 -7.03
CA LYS A 250 8.98 15.86 -6.04
C LYS A 250 8.44 14.54 -6.59
N THR A 251 8.77 13.43 -5.94
CA THR A 251 8.27 12.10 -6.34
C THR A 251 6.82 11.95 -5.89
N SER A 252 5.93 11.55 -6.81
CA SER A 252 4.51 11.35 -6.51
C SER A 252 4.22 9.92 -6.08
N LEU A 253 3.36 9.78 -5.06
CA LEU A 253 2.78 8.51 -4.61
C LEU A 253 1.25 8.60 -4.68
N SER A 254 0.62 7.51 -5.12
CA SER A 254 -0.84 7.35 -5.21
C SER A 254 -1.28 6.29 -4.22
N LEU A 255 -1.88 6.72 -3.11
CA LEU A 255 -2.38 5.82 -2.07
C LEU A 255 -3.82 5.44 -2.40
N GLU A 256 -4.16 4.15 -2.23
CA GLU A 256 -5.51 3.63 -2.39
C GLU A 256 -5.91 2.84 -1.14
N THR A 257 -7.19 2.86 -0.81
CA THR A 257 -7.75 1.96 0.20
C THR A 257 -7.48 0.48 -0.17
N PRO A 258 -7.32 -0.42 0.82
CA PRO A 258 -7.08 -1.83 0.54
C PRO A 258 -8.13 -2.44 -0.42
N SER A 259 -7.63 -3.09 -1.47
CA SER A 259 -8.45 -3.93 -2.36
C SER A 259 -8.33 -5.40 -1.94
N LEU A 260 -8.91 -6.35 -2.70
CA LEU A 260 -9.01 -7.77 -2.32
C LEU A 260 -7.69 -8.41 -1.84
N ASN A 261 -6.55 -7.98 -2.38
CA ASN A 261 -5.23 -8.50 -2.01
C ASN A 261 -4.57 -7.77 -0.82
N GLY A 262 -5.23 -6.74 -0.28
CA GLY A 262 -4.87 -6.02 0.93
C GLY A 262 -5.86 -6.22 2.07
N LEU A 263 -6.95 -6.98 1.86
CA LEU A 263 -7.88 -7.32 2.94
C LEU A 263 -7.24 -8.31 3.92
N VAL A 264 -7.55 -8.15 5.20
CA VAL A 264 -7.02 -8.96 6.30
C VAL A 264 -7.96 -10.11 6.62
N TYR A 265 -7.86 -11.17 5.80
CA TYR A 265 -8.62 -12.39 5.99
C TYR A 265 -8.24 -13.14 7.27
N ASP A 266 -9.08 -14.05 7.73
CA ASP A 266 -8.91 -14.77 9.01
C ASP A 266 -7.63 -15.58 9.09
N GLN A 267 -7.11 -16.05 7.94
CA GLN A 267 -5.83 -16.76 7.85
C GLN A 267 -4.59 -15.86 7.94
N ILE A 268 -4.75 -14.54 7.81
CA ILE A 268 -3.63 -13.60 7.91
C ILE A 268 -3.39 -13.30 9.39
N SER A 269 -2.26 -13.75 9.92
CA SER A 269 -1.81 -13.41 11.26
C SER A 269 -0.79 -12.27 11.22
N CYS A 270 -0.65 -11.63 12.36
CA CYS A 270 0.62 -11.05 12.76
C CYS A 270 1.60 -12.20 13.10
#